data_AF-A0A2D4MWW2-F1
#
_entry.id   AF-A0A2D4MWW2-F1
#
_cell.length_a   1.000
_cell.length_b   1.000
_cell.length_c   1.000
_cell.angle_alpha   90.00
_cell.angle_beta   90.00
_cell.angle_gamma   90.00
#
_symmetry.space_group_name_H-M   'P 1'
#
loop_
_entity.id
_entity.type
_entity.pdbx_description
1 polymer ?
#
loop_
_entity_poly.entity_id
_entity_poly.type
_entity_poly.pdbx_seq_one_letter_code
_entity_poly.pdbx_strand_id
1 'polypeptide(L)'
;QHKATQEKFVLEEEQRHAARERKENGTEWKSLLFWHNATTNEWHYKYEDLRPWDPLNDIAQYEKDGVLQTMQRHLSNRMSIHKNMCISNQVARHKSRHRKASDQPSNNSQNTESSCSTPESVQELSDDEGLGSPCTQCGKETSHLKEIHTAVLSLQKAQQDIHKNLTALSKESLYRRGSPQNFVDSRCWFLLCIFLTFQLFINYVFK
;
A
#
# COMPACT_ATOMS: atom_id res chain seq x y z
N GLN A 1 -16.36 5.27 -38.54
CA GLN A 1 -17.71 4.89 -38.11
C GLN A 1 -18.07 3.47 -38.53
N HIS A 2 -18.08 3.14 -39.83
CA HIS A 2 -18.42 1.79 -40.33
C HIS A 2 -17.67 0.63 -39.65
N LYS A 3 -16.36 0.76 -39.40
CA LYS A 3 -15.55 -0.27 -38.72
C LYS A 3 -16.03 -0.56 -37.29
N ALA A 4 -16.27 0.48 -36.48
CA ALA A 4 -16.76 0.32 -35.11
C ALA A 4 -18.17 -0.32 -35.07
N THR A 5 -19.03 0.01 -36.04
CA THR A 5 -20.36 -0.62 -36.16
C THR A 5 -20.25 -2.11 -36.47
N GLN A 6 -19.35 -2.49 -37.35
CA GLN A 6 -19.12 -3.90 -37.68
C GLN A 6 -18.55 -4.67 -36.47
N GLU A 7 -17.57 -4.09 -35.77
CA GLU A 7 -17.01 -4.69 -34.54
C GLU A 7 -18.07 -4.85 -33.44
N LYS A 8 -18.96 -3.86 -33.25
CA LYS A 8 -20.11 -3.96 -32.34
C LYS A 8 -21.02 -5.12 -32.70
N PHE A 9 -21.35 -5.27 -33.98
CA PHE A 9 -22.23 -6.35 -34.44
C PHE A 9 -21.64 -7.74 -34.16
N VAL A 10 -20.33 -7.92 -34.39
CA VAL A 10 -19.63 -9.18 -34.09
C VAL A 10 -19.75 -9.55 -32.62
N LEU A 11 -19.43 -8.62 -31.71
CA LEU A 11 -19.53 -8.85 -30.26
C LEU A 11 -20.97 -9.16 -29.80
N GLU A 12 -21.96 -8.48 -30.36
CA GLU A 12 -23.38 -8.72 -30.03
C GLU A 12 -23.88 -10.07 -30.54
N GLU A 13 -23.46 -10.51 -31.73
CA GLU A 13 -23.81 -11.83 -32.25
C GLU A 13 -23.16 -12.94 -31.41
N GLU A 14 -21.91 -12.78 -30.99
CA GLU A 14 -21.24 -13.72 -30.06
C GLU A 14 -21.98 -13.81 -28.72
N GLN A 15 -22.39 -12.67 -28.15
CA GLN A 15 -23.19 -12.65 -26.92
C GLN A 15 -24.55 -13.33 -27.10
N ARG A 16 -25.23 -13.10 -28.23
CA ARG A 16 -26.50 -13.78 -28.58
C ARG A 16 -26.31 -15.28 -28.75
N HIS A 17 -25.21 -15.71 -29.38
CA HIS A 17 -24.86 -17.12 -29.50
C HIS A 17 -24.64 -17.77 -28.13
N ALA A 18 -23.79 -17.18 -27.28
CA ALA A 18 -23.53 -17.70 -25.93
C ALA A 18 -24.78 -17.73 -25.04
N ALA A 19 -25.73 -16.80 -25.24
CA ALA A 19 -27.02 -16.83 -24.55
C ALA A 19 -27.92 -17.99 -25.03
N ARG A 20 -27.95 -18.28 -26.33
CA ARG A 20 -28.67 -19.43 -26.89
C ARG A 20 -28.10 -20.74 -26.36
N GLU A 21 -26.77 -20.89 -26.37
CA GLU A 21 -26.07 -22.08 -25.86
C GLU A 21 -26.34 -22.29 -24.36
N ARG A 22 -26.26 -21.24 -23.53
CA ARG A 22 -26.58 -21.34 -22.10
C ARG A 22 -28.01 -21.82 -21.86
N LYS A 23 -28.96 -21.30 -22.64
CA LYS A 23 -30.37 -21.70 -22.60
C LYS A 23 -30.56 -23.17 -22.99
N GLU A 24 -29.89 -23.62 -24.05
CA GLU A 24 -29.93 -25.02 -24.51
C GLU A 24 -29.34 -25.98 -23.46
N ASN A 25 -28.22 -25.58 -22.84
CA ASN A 25 -27.55 -26.35 -21.80
C ASN A 25 -28.24 -26.28 -20.42
N GLY A 26 -29.32 -25.47 -20.28
CA GLY A 26 -30.01 -25.27 -19.00
C GLY A 26 -29.15 -24.57 -17.94
N THR A 27 -28.12 -23.84 -18.35
CA THR A 27 -27.19 -23.13 -17.45
C THR A 27 -27.59 -21.67 -17.28
N GLU A 28 -27.70 -21.21 -16.04
CA GLU A 28 -27.99 -19.82 -15.73
C GLU A 28 -26.73 -18.95 -15.84
N TRP A 29 -26.86 -17.74 -16.39
CA TRP A 29 -25.77 -16.76 -16.33
C TRP A 29 -25.65 -16.22 -14.91
N LYS A 30 -24.44 -16.29 -14.33
CA LYS A 30 -24.15 -15.80 -12.99
C LYS A 30 -23.02 -14.80 -13.03
N SER A 31 -23.16 -13.68 -12.33
CA SER A 31 -22.11 -12.69 -12.25
C SER A 31 -20.97 -13.15 -11.33
N LEU A 32 -19.74 -12.87 -11.74
CA LEU A 32 -18.53 -13.34 -11.05
C LEU A 32 -18.26 -12.54 -9.78
N LEU A 33 -18.47 -11.22 -9.83
CA LEU A 33 -18.07 -10.29 -8.77
C LEU A 33 -19.23 -9.76 -7.93
N PHE A 34 -20.47 -10.01 -8.34
CA PHE A 34 -21.66 -9.48 -7.68
C PHE A 34 -22.62 -10.59 -7.26
N TRP A 35 -23.46 -10.32 -6.27
CA TRP A 35 -24.60 -11.14 -5.93
C TRP A 35 -25.86 -10.28 -5.98
N HIS A 36 -26.96 -10.85 -6.47
CA HIS A 36 -28.23 -10.15 -6.55
C HIS A 36 -29.01 -10.39 -5.27
N ASN A 37 -29.45 -9.31 -4.64
CA ASN A 37 -30.33 -9.34 -3.50
C ASN A 37 -31.79 -9.31 -4.01
N ALA A 38 -32.46 -10.46 -3.97
CA ALA A 38 -33.85 -10.55 -4.43
C ALA A 38 -34.83 -9.70 -3.59
N THR A 39 -34.49 -9.35 -2.35
CA THR A 39 -35.37 -8.58 -1.45
C THR A 39 -35.31 -7.08 -1.76
N THR A 40 -34.12 -6.53 -1.97
CA THR A 40 -33.94 -5.10 -2.31
C THR A 40 -33.92 -4.85 -3.80
N ASN A 41 -33.80 -5.91 -4.62
CA ASN A 41 -33.55 -5.86 -6.05
C ASN A 41 -32.25 -5.12 -6.43
N GLU A 42 -31.25 -5.19 -5.56
CA GLU A 42 -29.94 -4.54 -5.76
C GLU A 42 -28.84 -5.58 -6.02
N TRP A 43 -27.81 -5.14 -6.75
CA TRP A 43 -26.59 -5.91 -6.90
C TRP A 43 -25.56 -5.43 -5.90
N HIS A 44 -25.05 -6.36 -5.10
CA HIS A 44 -23.98 -6.08 -4.16
C HIS A 44 -22.69 -6.69 -4.65
N TYR A 45 -21.62 -5.97 -4.46
CA TYR A 45 -20.29 -6.46 -4.75
C TYR A 45 -19.86 -7.47 -3.68
N LYS A 46 -19.29 -8.60 -4.11
CA LYS A 46 -18.96 -9.72 -3.22
C LYS A 46 -17.85 -9.40 -2.22
N TYR A 47 -16.99 -8.44 -2.55
CA TYR A 47 -15.79 -8.11 -1.79
C TYR A 47 -15.87 -6.68 -1.20
N GLU A 48 -17.07 -6.20 -0.92
CA GLU A 48 -17.26 -4.90 -0.26
C GLU A 48 -16.62 -4.90 1.13
N ASP A 49 -15.61 -4.05 1.33
CA ASP A 49 -15.09 -3.72 2.65
C ASP A 49 -15.78 -2.44 3.15
N LEU A 50 -16.79 -2.61 4.02
CA LEU A 50 -17.57 -1.50 4.58
C LEU A 50 -16.89 -0.83 5.76
N ARG A 51 -15.71 -1.31 6.17
CA ARG A 51 -15.00 -0.72 7.30
C ARG A 51 -14.47 0.66 6.89
N PRO A 52 -14.47 1.64 7.81
CA PRO A 52 -13.80 2.90 7.57
C PRO A 52 -12.30 2.68 7.30
N TRP A 53 -11.72 3.55 6.48
CA TRP A 53 -10.28 3.57 6.24
C TRP A 53 -9.50 3.76 7.55
N ASP A 54 -8.55 2.87 7.83
CA ASP A 54 -7.65 2.99 8.97
C ASP A 54 -6.35 3.70 8.53
N PRO A 55 -6.14 4.98 8.88
CA PRO A 55 -4.94 5.71 8.44
C PRO A 55 -3.63 5.13 9.01
N LEU A 56 -3.67 4.35 10.09
CA LEU A 56 -2.48 3.74 10.71
C LEU A 56 -2.09 2.43 10.03
N ASN A 57 -3.06 1.68 9.53
CA ASN A 57 -2.81 0.37 8.94
C ASN A 57 -2.98 0.36 7.42
N ASP A 58 -3.94 1.07 6.86
CA ASP A 58 -4.21 1.05 5.43
C ASP A 58 -3.31 2.05 4.69
N ILE A 59 -2.65 1.56 3.63
CA ILE A 59 -1.66 2.31 2.84
C ILE A 59 -2.28 2.78 1.52
N ALA A 60 -2.84 1.84 0.78
CA ALA A 60 -3.44 2.08 -0.53
C ALA A 60 -4.51 1.02 -0.81
N GLN A 61 -5.52 1.38 -1.61
CA GLN A 61 -6.45 0.44 -2.20
C GLN A 61 -6.10 0.28 -3.68
N TYR A 62 -6.12 -0.95 -4.16
CA TYR A 62 -5.89 -1.26 -5.57
C TYR A 62 -6.87 -2.32 -6.06
N GLU A 63 -7.10 -2.34 -7.36
CA GLU A 63 -7.93 -3.33 -8.02
C GLU A 63 -7.05 -4.44 -8.60
N LYS A 64 -7.49 -5.69 -8.43
CA LYS A 64 -6.89 -6.87 -9.04
C LYS A 64 -7.98 -7.85 -9.44
N ASP A 65 -8.12 -8.14 -10.73
CA ASP A 65 -9.10 -9.07 -11.29
C ASP A 65 -10.57 -8.70 -10.93
N GLY A 66 -10.84 -7.40 -10.87
CA GLY A 66 -12.09 -6.80 -10.41
C GLY A 66 -12.29 -6.87 -8.89
N VAL A 67 -11.29 -7.33 -8.12
CA VAL A 67 -11.28 -7.39 -6.66
C VAL A 67 -10.56 -6.19 -6.06
N LEU A 68 -11.25 -5.36 -5.27
CA LEU A 68 -10.64 -4.28 -4.51
C LEU A 68 -9.91 -4.85 -3.30
N GLN A 69 -8.61 -4.57 -3.20
CA GLN A 69 -7.74 -5.03 -2.14
C GLN A 69 -7.10 -3.85 -1.42
N THR A 70 -6.98 -3.95 -0.10
CA THR A 70 -6.36 -2.92 0.74
C THR A 70 -4.97 -3.39 1.15
N MET A 71 -3.94 -2.66 0.71
CA MET A 71 -2.57 -2.86 1.15
C MET A 71 -2.41 -2.33 2.57
N GLN A 72 -2.05 -3.19 3.51
CA GLN A 72 -1.88 -2.82 4.92
C GLN A 72 -0.41 -2.79 5.35
N ARG A 73 -0.09 -1.93 6.32
CA ARG A 73 1.19 -1.89 7.03
C ARG A 73 1.29 -3.13 7.89
N HIS A 74 2.01 -4.14 7.41
CA HIS A 74 2.43 -5.25 8.25
C HIS A 74 3.48 -4.75 9.26
N LEU A 75 3.03 -4.22 10.40
CA LEU A 75 3.91 -4.06 11.56
C LEU A 75 4.28 -5.47 12.02
N SER A 76 5.45 -5.95 11.60
CA SER A 76 6.02 -7.18 12.14
C SER A 76 6.04 -7.05 13.65
N ASN A 77 5.22 -7.86 14.34
CA ASN A 77 5.02 -7.83 15.79
C ASN A 77 6.23 -8.41 16.54
N ARG A 78 7.44 -7.99 16.16
CA ARG A 78 8.72 -8.39 16.76
C ARG A 78 9.29 -7.31 17.67
N MET A 79 8.47 -6.38 18.18
CA MET A 79 8.88 -5.41 19.21
C MET A 79 7.67 -4.73 19.88
N SER A 80 6.78 -5.50 20.51
CA SER A 80 5.78 -4.96 21.46
C SER A 80 6.18 -5.31 22.90
N ILE A 81 7.31 -4.79 23.37
CA ILE A 81 7.69 -4.74 24.80
C ILE A 81 8.08 -3.31 25.26
N HIS A 82 8.12 -2.32 24.37
CA HIS A 82 8.34 -0.92 24.77
C HIS A 82 7.14 -0.04 24.43
N LYS A 83 5.98 -0.34 25.01
CA LYS A 83 4.97 0.69 25.28
C LYS A 83 5.27 1.27 26.66
N ASN A 84 6.07 2.33 26.68
CA ASN A 84 6.11 3.43 27.64
C ASN A 84 7.26 4.34 27.18
N MET A 85 7.04 5.66 27.13
CA MET A 85 7.82 6.72 26.45
C MET A 85 7.27 6.97 25.03
N CYS A 86 6.59 8.05 24.67
CA CYS A 86 6.47 9.38 25.25
C CYS A 86 5.24 10.07 24.62
N ILE A 87 4.17 10.32 25.40
CA ILE A 87 3.14 11.31 25.04
C ILE A 87 3.51 12.58 25.80
N SER A 88 4.44 13.32 25.24
CA SER A 88 4.63 14.73 25.54
C SER A 88 5.33 15.33 24.34
N ASN A 89 4.54 15.90 23.43
CA ASN A 89 4.62 17.33 23.12
C ASN A 89 3.84 17.68 21.84
N GLN A 90 2.87 18.57 22.07
CA GLN A 90 2.69 19.79 21.28
C GLN A 90 2.07 19.65 19.88
N VAL A 91 0.76 19.90 19.87
CA VAL A 91 0.06 20.86 19.00
C VAL A 91 0.97 21.58 18.02
N ALA A 92 1.13 21.01 16.83
CA ALA A 92 1.53 21.74 15.63
C ALA A 92 0.37 21.65 14.63
N ARG A 93 -0.45 22.72 14.61
CA ARG A 93 -1.35 23.03 13.51
C ARG A 93 -0.55 22.98 12.20
N HIS A 94 -0.70 21.91 11.44
CA HIS A 94 -0.39 21.93 10.02
C HIS A 94 -1.67 21.74 9.23
N LYS A 95 -2.00 22.79 8.49
CA LYS A 95 -3.20 22.96 7.67
C LYS A 95 -3.46 21.72 6.83
N SER A 96 -4.68 21.20 6.93
CA SER A 96 -5.30 20.33 5.93
C SER A 96 -5.15 20.97 4.56
N ARG A 97 -4.24 20.43 3.72
CA ARG A 97 -4.23 20.77 2.30
C ARG A 97 -5.50 20.17 1.70
N HIS A 98 -6.46 21.06 1.50
CA HIS A 98 -7.62 20.85 0.66
C HIS A 98 -7.21 20.22 -0.67
N ARG A 99 -8.07 19.28 -1.08
CA ARG A 99 -8.23 18.70 -2.42
C ARG A 99 -7.83 19.71 -3.50
N LYS A 100 -6.90 19.34 -4.38
CA LYS A 100 -6.78 20.00 -5.69
C LYS A 100 -8.01 19.56 -6.49
N ALA A 101 -9.04 20.39 -6.48
CA ALA A 101 -10.01 20.38 -7.57
C ALA A 101 -9.28 20.88 -8.82
N SER A 102 -9.46 20.15 -9.91
CA SER A 102 -9.02 20.50 -11.25
C SER A 102 -9.84 21.70 -11.72
N ASP A 103 -9.23 22.86 -11.84
CA ASP A 103 -9.82 24.00 -12.54
C ASP A 103 -9.78 23.74 -14.06
N GLN A 104 -10.87 23.17 -14.57
CA GLN A 104 -11.25 23.17 -15.97
C GLN A 104 -12.69 23.70 -16.04
N PRO A 105 -12.95 24.86 -16.66
CA PRO A 105 -14.32 25.28 -16.92
C PRO A 105 -14.89 24.44 -18.07
N SER A 106 -15.94 23.67 -17.76
CA SER A 106 -16.73 22.92 -18.73
C SER A 106 -17.62 23.87 -19.53
N ASN A 107 -17.56 23.75 -20.85
CA ASN A 107 -18.47 24.37 -21.79
C ASN A 107 -19.81 23.61 -21.89
N ASN A 108 -20.85 24.39 -22.19
CA ASN A 108 -22.16 24.03 -22.79
C ASN A 108 -23.25 23.52 -21.81
N SER A 109 -24.51 23.96 -21.88
CA SER A 109 -25.29 24.36 -23.05
C SER A 109 -26.58 25.07 -22.65
N GLN A 110 -26.93 26.14 -23.36
CA GLN A 110 -28.31 26.52 -23.63
C GLN A 110 -28.32 27.48 -24.83
N ASN A 111 -28.94 27.03 -25.93
CA ASN A 111 -29.81 27.78 -26.84
C ASN A 111 -29.59 27.49 -28.34
N THR A 112 -30.75 27.54 -28.99
CA THR A 112 -31.17 27.19 -30.33
C THR A 112 -30.65 28.13 -31.42
N GLU A 113 -30.95 27.72 -32.66
CA GLU A 113 -31.21 28.52 -33.87
C GLU A 113 -30.08 29.16 -34.72
N SER A 114 -29.79 28.43 -35.82
CA SER A 114 -29.75 28.91 -37.22
C SER A 114 -28.51 29.60 -37.81
N SER A 115 -28.30 29.24 -39.08
CA SER A 115 -27.82 30.04 -40.22
C SER A 115 -26.36 29.94 -40.68
N CYS A 116 -26.26 29.67 -41.99
CA CYS A 116 -25.08 29.69 -42.86
C CYS A 116 -24.14 30.87 -42.64
N SER A 117 -22.83 30.65 -42.84
CA SER A 117 -22.11 31.10 -44.05
C SER A 117 -20.61 30.85 -43.94
N THR A 118 -20.01 30.40 -45.03
CA THR A 118 -18.57 30.43 -45.35
C THR A 118 -18.04 31.87 -45.26
N PRO A 119 -16.77 32.06 -44.88
CA PRO A 119 -15.88 32.69 -45.85
C PRO A 119 -14.53 31.98 -45.97
N GLU A 120 -14.05 31.90 -47.21
CA GLU A 120 -12.67 31.62 -47.58
C GLU A 120 -11.71 32.60 -46.90
N SER A 121 -10.54 32.11 -46.49
CA SER A 121 -9.31 32.89 -46.59
C SER A 121 -8.21 32.00 -47.14
N VAL A 122 -7.92 32.24 -48.41
CA VAL A 122 -6.72 31.82 -49.13
C VAL A 122 -5.49 32.36 -48.39
N GLN A 123 -4.58 31.49 -47.97
CA GLN A 123 -3.18 31.87 -47.88
C GLN A 123 -2.28 30.67 -48.18
N GLU A 124 -1.42 30.90 -49.16
CA GLU A 124 -0.51 29.99 -49.82
C GLU A 124 0.57 29.40 -48.91
N LEU A 125 1.00 28.20 -49.29
CA LEU A 125 2.35 27.62 -49.23
C LEU A 125 3.37 28.22 -48.25
N SER A 126 3.87 27.37 -47.35
CA SER A 126 5.30 27.30 -47.08
C SER A 126 5.68 25.90 -46.61
N ASP A 127 6.35 25.16 -47.48
CA ASP A 127 7.17 24.01 -47.12
C ASP A 127 8.39 24.52 -46.31
N ASP A 128 8.64 23.97 -45.12
CA ASP A 128 9.94 24.10 -44.45
C ASP A 128 10.32 22.76 -43.80
N GLU A 129 11.19 22.06 -44.50
CA GLU A 129 12.02 20.96 -43.99
C GLU A 129 13.13 21.57 -43.12
N GLY A 130 13.06 21.44 -41.79
CA GLY A 130 14.03 22.12 -40.93
C GLY A 130 14.09 21.71 -39.46
N LEU A 131 15.03 20.81 -39.15
CA LEU A 131 15.70 20.61 -37.86
C LEU A 131 14.87 20.11 -36.65
N GLY A 132 15.06 18.82 -36.35
CA GLY A 132 14.78 18.25 -35.03
C GLY A 132 15.51 18.99 -33.91
N SER A 133 14.76 19.43 -32.90
CA SER A 133 15.31 19.95 -31.65
C SER A 133 15.95 18.81 -30.83
N PRO A 134 17.19 18.94 -30.32
CA PRO A 134 17.77 17.95 -29.43
C PRO A 134 16.99 17.87 -28.11
N CYS A 135 16.52 16.68 -27.76
CA CYS A 135 15.82 16.42 -26.51
C CYS A 135 16.75 16.67 -25.31
N THR A 136 16.54 17.79 -24.60
CA THR A 136 17.25 18.12 -23.35
C THR A 136 16.83 17.25 -22.16
N GLN A 137 15.88 16.34 -22.35
CA GLN A 137 15.35 15.42 -21.33
C GLN A 137 16.11 14.07 -21.29
N CYS A 138 16.69 13.63 -22.42
CA CYS A 138 17.23 12.27 -22.56
C CYS A 138 18.46 11.98 -21.67
N GLY A 139 19.24 13.02 -21.32
CA GLY A 139 20.38 12.88 -20.40
C GLY A 139 19.98 12.75 -18.91
N LYS A 140 18.87 13.40 -18.51
CA LYS A 140 18.45 13.50 -17.10
C LYS A 140 17.91 12.19 -16.54
N GLU A 141 17.28 11.39 -17.39
CA GLU A 141 16.76 10.07 -17.01
C GLU A 141 17.90 9.09 -16.72
N THR A 142 18.99 9.13 -17.50
CA THR A 142 20.15 8.26 -17.26
C THR A 142 20.94 8.64 -16.01
N SER A 143 21.01 9.93 -15.65
CA SER A 143 21.64 10.35 -14.39
C SER A 143 20.80 9.96 -13.18
N HIS A 144 19.48 10.13 -13.25
CA HIS A 144 18.57 9.72 -12.17
C HIS A 144 18.58 8.21 -11.95
N LEU A 145 18.62 7.40 -13.02
CA LEU A 145 18.78 5.94 -12.90
C LEU A 145 20.13 5.56 -12.27
N LYS A 146 21.22 6.27 -12.60
CA LYS A 146 22.53 6.06 -11.96
C LYS A 146 22.49 6.39 -10.46
N GLU A 147 21.82 7.46 -10.07
CA GLU A 147 21.64 7.84 -8.66
C GLU A 147 20.82 6.81 -7.88
N ILE A 148 19.75 6.27 -8.48
CA ILE A 148 18.98 5.18 -7.87
C ILE A 148 19.87 3.94 -7.72
N HIS A 149 20.62 3.57 -8.74
CA HIS A 149 21.50 2.40 -8.70
C HIS A 149 22.58 2.54 -7.62
N THR A 150 23.20 3.71 -7.46
CA THR A 150 24.18 3.96 -6.39
C THR A 150 23.53 3.93 -5.01
N ALA A 151 22.32 4.48 -4.86
CA ALA A 151 21.56 4.39 -3.62
C ALA A 151 21.26 2.93 -3.23
N VAL A 152 20.78 2.11 -4.18
CA VAL A 152 20.49 0.69 -3.96
C VAL A 152 21.75 -0.07 -3.50
N LEU A 153 22.89 0.15 -4.18
CA LEU A 153 24.16 -0.46 -3.78
C LEU A 153 24.60 -0.02 -2.37
N SER A 154 24.38 1.24 -2.01
CA SER A 154 24.70 1.76 -0.67
C SER A 154 23.86 1.07 0.41
N LEU A 155 22.56 0.86 0.15
CA LEU A 155 21.67 0.16 1.07
C LEU A 155 22.07 -1.31 1.23
N GLN A 156 22.38 -1.98 0.12
CA GLN A 156 22.81 -3.38 0.15
C GLN A 156 24.11 -3.54 0.96
N LYS A 157 25.06 -2.61 0.82
CA LYS A 157 26.29 -2.58 1.63
C LYS A 157 25.99 -2.37 3.12
N ALA A 158 25.11 -1.43 3.45
CA ALA A 158 24.70 -1.19 4.83
C ALA A 158 24.01 -2.40 5.46
N GLN A 159 23.12 -3.07 4.72
CA GLN A 159 22.46 -4.31 5.16
C GLN A 159 23.47 -5.43 5.41
N GLN A 160 24.46 -5.59 4.52
CA GLN A 160 25.52 -6.59 4.70
C GLN A 160 26.38 -6.28 5.94
N ASP A 161 26.69 -5.01 6.18
CA ASP A 161 27.46 -4.58 7.35
C ASP A 161 26.71 -4.85 8.66
N ILE A 162 25.42 -4.51 8.71
CA ILE A 162 24.54 -4.83 9.85
C ILE A 162 24.54 -6.35 10.11
N HIS A 163 24.41 -7.17 9.06
CA HIS A 163 24.41 -8.62 9.23
C HIS A 163 25.74 -9.16 9.77
N LYS A 164 26.88 -8.60 9.31
CA LYS A 164 28.21 -8.93 9.84
C LYS A 164 28.35 -8.53 11.30
N ASN A 165 27.93 -7.32 11.66
CA ASN A 165 27.98 -6.81 13.04
C ASN A 165 27.11 -7.66 13.97
N LEU A 166 25.90 -8.04 13.55
CA LEU A 166 25.05 -8.95 14.31
C LEU A 166 25.69 -10.33 14.50
N THR A 167 26.39 -10.84 13.49
CA THR A 167 27.09 -12.13 13.58
C THR A 167 28.31 -12.05 14.51
N ALA A 168 29.01 -10.91 14.55
CA ALA A 168 30.10 -10.68 15.51
C ALA A 168 29.57 -10.60 16.95
N LEU A 169 28.51 -9.82 17.17
CA LEU A 169 27.86 -9.67 18.47
C LEU A 169 27.23 -10.97 18.95
N SER A 170 26.65 -11.78 18.06
CA SER A 170 26.06 -13.07 18.46
C SER A 170 27.14 -14.05 18.92
N LYS A 171 28.29 -14.10 18.25
CA LYS A 171 29.46 -14.88 18.70
C LYS A 171 29.95 -14.40 20.07
N GLU A 172 30.07 -13.09 20.27
CA GLU A 172 30.47 -12.50 21.55
C GLU A 172 29.46 -12.79 22.68
N SER A 173 28.17 -12.76 22.36
CA SER A 173 27.09 -13.12 23.29
C SER A 173 27.08 -14.61 23.65
N LEU A 174 27.49 -15.50 22.74
CA LEU A 174 27.65 -16.94 23.01
C LEU A 174 28.84 -17.21 23.95
N TYR A 175 29.96 -16.48 23.81
CA TYR A 175 31.05 -16.55 24.78
C TYR A 175 30.64 -16.00 26.17
N ARG A 176 29.80 -14.97 26.21
CA ARG A 176 29.24 -14.44 27.48
C ARG A 176 28.12 -15.31 28.07
N ARG A 177 27.48 -16.16 27.26
CA ARG A 177 26.42 -17.10 27.64
C ARG A 177 26.95 -18.55 27.76
N GLY A 178 28.23 -18.71 28.04
CA GLY A 178 28.83 -19.96 28.53
C GLY A 178 28.71 -20.15 30.05
N SER A 179 27.96 -19.30 30.76
CA SER A 179 27.60 -19.51 32.15
C SER A 179 26.17 -20.05 32.21
N PRO A 180 25.94 -21.28 32.70
CA PRO A 180 24.60 -21.81 32.82
C PRO A 180 23.81 -20.92 33.79
N GLN A 181 22.60 -20.60 33.35
CA GLN A 181 21.60 -19.82 34.05
C GLN A 181 21.04 -20.61 35.24
N ASN A 182 21.90 -20.88 36.23
CA ASN A 182 21.61 -21.52 37.53
C ASN A 182 22.45 -20.88 38.65
N PHE A 183 22.78 -19.59 38.54
CA PHE A 183 23.58 -18.88 39.53
C PHE A 183 22.67 -18.30 40.62
N VAL A 184 22.04 -19.17 41.43
CA VAL A 184 21.83 -18.78 42.83
C VAL A 184 23.22 -18.89 43.44
N ASP A 185 23.94 -17.76 43.42
CA ASP A 185 25.31 -17.65 43.91
C ASP A 185 25.41 -18.27 45.31
N SER A 186 26.53 -18.92 45.64
CA SER A 186 26.77 -19.52 46.98
C SER A 186 26.52 -18.47 48.10
N ARG A 187 26.76 -17.20 47.76
CA ARG A 187 26.47 -16.02 48.57
C ARG A 187 24.98 -15.85 48.87
N CYS A 188 24.09 -16.11 47.90
CA CYS A 188 22.64 -16.01 48.08
C CYS A 188 22.11 -17.10 49.03
N TRP A 189 22.61 -18.33 48.92
CA TRP A 189 22.26 -19.40 49.87
C TRP A 189 22.75 -19.09 51.29
N PHE A 190 23.96 -18.57 51.42
CA PHE A 190 24.49 -18.13 52.72
C PHE A 190 23.65 -17.01 53.34
N LEU A 191 23.26 -16.01 52.55
CA LEU A 191 22.39 -14.92 53.01
C LEU A 191 21.01 -15.44 53.42
N LEU A 192 20.40 -16.36 52.65
CA LEU A 192 19.13 -16.99 53.02
C LEU A 192 19.23 -17.76 54.35
N CYS A 193 20.31 -18.50 54.56
CA CYS A 193 20.57 -19.18 55.84
C CYS A 193 20.66 -18.19 57.00
N ILE A 194 21.36 -17.05 56.83
CA ILE A 194 21.43 -16.00 57.86
C ILE A 194 20.06 -15.39 58.14
N PHE A 195 19.27 -15.08 57.10
CA PHE A 195 17.92 -14.53 57.30
C PHE A 195 17.02 -15.49 58.05
N LEU A 196 17.09 -16.79 57.75
CA LEU A 196 16.28 -17.81 58.40
C LEU A 196 16.64 -17.97 59.89
N THR A 197 17.94 -17.97 60.22
CA THR A 197 18.38 -18.06 61.63
C THR A 197 18.01 -16.81 62.41
N PHE A 198 18.09 -15.63 61.77
CA PHE A 198 17.68 -14.37 62.40
C PHE A 198 16.16 -14.33 62.67
N GLN A 199 15.34 -14.81 61.72
CA GLN A 199 13.90 -14.94 61.90
C GLN A 199 13.54 -15.89 63.05
N LEU A 200 14.26 -17.02 63.19
CA LEU A 200 14.08 -17.95 64.30
C LEU A 200 14.50 -17.35 65.63
N PHE A 201 15.62 -16.63 65.67
CA PHE A 201 16.11 -15.96 66.87
C PHE A 201 15.13 -14.88 67.36
N ILE A 202 14.62 -14.03 66.47
CA ILE A 202 13.59 -13.03 66.81
C ILE A 202 12.33 -13.73 67.32
N ASN A 203 11.86 -14.78 66.65
CA ASN A 203 10.70 -15.55 67.10
C ASN A 203 10.92 -16.30 68.41
N TYR A 204 12.16 -16.52 68.84
CA TYR A 204 12.46 -17.16 70.13
C TYR A 204 12.60 -16.15 71.27
N VAL A 205 13.10 -14.94 70.99
CA VAL A 205 13.30 -13.90 72.01
C VAL A 205 12.04 -13.06 72.24
N PHE A 206 11.23 -12.84 71.19
CA PHE A 206 10.03 -12.01 71.24
C PHE A 206 8.72 -12.83 71.29
N LYS A 207 8.80 -14.14 71.55
CA LYS A 207 7.67 -15.04 71.79
C LYS A 207 7.85 -15.75 73.12
#